data_AF-A0A6A8A680-F1
#
_entry.id   AF-A0A6A8A680-F1
#
_cell.length_a   1.000
_cell.length_b   1.000
_cell.length_c   1.000
_cell.angle_alpha   90.00
_cell.angle_beta   90.00
_cell.angle_gamma   90.00
#
_symmetry.space_group_name_H-M   'P 1'
#
loop_
_entity.id
_entity.type
_entity.pdbx_description
1 polymer ?
#
loop_
_entity_poly.entity_id
_entity_poly.type
_entity_poly.pdbx_seq_one_letter_code
_entity_poly.pdbx_strand_id
1 'polypeptide(L)'
;MSASKARHTESSDPHWIEWISGISSCALVGAMIGWIAWQAITANDEPPQLSTTITQVRKSGSTFRVEFDIVNSAPVTAAGVTVMGEIIDATAAVETAEVTFDYVPAQSKSRGALLFSTDPAGRDLRVRPSGYTEP
;
A
#
# COMPACT_ATOMS: atom_id res chain seq x y z
N MET A 1 64.97 2.31 46.58
CA MET A 1 65.31 1.17 45.72
C MET A 1 64.09 0.85 44.87
N SER A 2 64.30 0.68 43.57
CA SER A 2 63.31 0.57 42.49
C SER A 2 62.61 -0.80 42.45
N ALA A 3 61.36 -0.84 41.96
CA ALA A 3 60.82 -1.89 41.07
C ALA A 3 59.35 -1.53 40.74
N SER A 4 59.12 -0.82 39.64
CA SER A 4 58.80 -1.35 38.29
C SER A 4 57.32 -1.70 38.11
N LYS A 5 56.65 -0.80 37.38
CA LYS A 5 55.27 -0.86 36.89
C LYS A 5 55.20 -1.84 35.72
N ALA A 6 54.61 -3.01 35.91
CA ALA A 6 54.19 -3.85 34.79
C ALA A 6 52.92 -3.25 34.19
N ARG A 7 53.11 -2.39 33.19
CA ARG A 7 52.04 -1.84 32.35
C ARG A 7 51.55 -3.00 31.47
N HIS A 8 50.30 -3.42 31.68
CA HIS A 8 49.61 -4.33 30.77
C HIS A 8 49.37 -3.55 29.47
N THR A 9 50.27 -3.70 28.52
CA THR A 9 50.09 -3.19 27.16
C THR A 9 49.50 -4.36 26.39
N GLU A 10 48.17 -4.36 26.24
CA GLU A 10 47.49 -5.17 25.23
C GLU A 10 48.25 -4.99 23.90
N SER A 11 48.70 -6.09 23.34
CA SER A 11 49.58 -6.13 22.18
C SER A 11 48.89 -5.48 20.98
N SER A 12 49.57 -4.47 20.43
CA SER A 12 49.34 -3.88 19.12
C SER A 12 49.41 -4.93 18.03
N ASP A 13 48.25 -5.24 17.46
CA ASP A 13 48.00 -5.22 16.02
C ASP A 13 46.49 -5.01 15.87
N PRO A 14 45.99 -4.00 15.13
CA PRO A 14 44.57 -3.97 14.82
C PRO A 14 44.28 -5.24 14.04
N HIS A 15 43.56 -6.15 14.68
CA HIS A 15 43.31 -7.49 14.16
C HIS A 15 42.77 -7.30 12.73
N TRP A 16 43.42 -7.87 11.71
CA TRP A 16 43.02 -7.76 10.29
C TRP A 16 41.50 -7.95 10.05
N ILE A 17 40.87 -8.70 10.95
CA ILE A 17 39.43 -8.95 11.01
C ILE A 17 38.61 -7.69 11.36
N GLU A 18 39.13 -6.78 12.18
CA GLU A 18 38.55 -5.46 12.50
C GLU A 18 38.49 -4.60 11.23
N TRP A 19 39.59 -4.53 10.47
CA TRP A 19 39.62 -3.80 9.19
C TRP A 19 38.69 -4.40 8.15
N ILE A 20 38.64 -5.72 8.03
CA ILE A 20 37.69 -6.39 7.12
C ILE A 20 36.26 -6.11 7.54
N SER A 21 35.97 -6.18 8.85
CA SER A 21 34.62 -5.89 9.37
C SER A 21 34.22 -4.42 9.18
N GLY A 22 35.19 -3.50 9.29
CA GLY A 22 34.98 -2.08 9.05
C GLY A 22 34.72 -1.77 7.59
N ILE A 23 35.53 -2.31 6.67
CA ILE A 23 35.34 -2.15 5.23
C ILE A 23 34.04 -2.81 4.78
N SER A 24 33.72 -4.01 5.27
CA SER A 24 32.48 -4.69 4.91
C SER A 24 31.25 -3.93 5.39
N SER A 25 31.27 -3.44 6.62
CA SER A 25 30.19 -2.60 7.18
C SER A 25 30.05 -1.29 6.41
N CYS A 26 31.17 -0.62 6.12
CA CYS A 26 31.19 0.62 5.34
C CYS A 26 30.63 0.40 3.92
N ALA A 27 31.04 -0.68 3.25
CA ALA A 27 30.53 -1.04 1.93
C ALA A 27 29.03 -1.34 1.95
N LEU A 28 28.53 -2.07 2.96
CA LEU A 28 27.11 -2.39 3.09
C LEU A 28 26.27 -1.14 3.35
N VAL A 29 26.72 -0.26 4.24
CA VAL A 29 26.06 1.03 4.51
C VAL A 29 26.08 1.91 3.26
N GLY A 30 27.22 2.00 2.57
CA GLY A 30 27.36 2.77 1.32
C GLY A 30 26.44 2.25 0.22
N ALA A 31 26.32 0.92 0.07
CA ALA A 31 25.39 0.29 -0.86
C ALA A 31 23.94 0.61 -0.53
N MET A 32 23.57 0.57 0.77
CA MET A 32 22.22 0.93 1.22
C MET A 32 21.88 2.40 0.94
N ILE A 33 22.81 3.31 1.24
CA ILE A 33 22.64 4.74 0.95
C ILE A 33 22.51 4.97 -0.56
N GLY A 34 23.40 4.37 -1.36
CA GLY A 34 23.35 4.47 -2.82
C GLY A 34 22.04 3.94 -3.39
N TRP A 35 21.54 2.82 -2.87
CA TRP A 35 20.25 2.26 -3.25
C TRP A 35 19.07 3.17 -2.91
N ILE A 36 19.04 3.73 -1.69
CA ILE A 36 17.98 4.67 -1.27
C ILE A 36 18.04 5.94 -2.11
N ALA A 37 19.23 6.50 -2.36
CA ALA A 37 19.40 7.67 -3.21
C ALA A 37 18.92 7.41 -4.64
N TRP A 38 19.23 6.23 -5.19
CA TRP A 38 18.73 5.80 -6.49
C TRP A 38 17.19 5.77 -6.50
N GLN A 39 16.57 5.12 -5.52
CA GLN A 39 15.10 5.08 -5.43
C GLN A 39 14.50 6.48 -5.30
N ALA A 40 15.10 7.36 -4.49
CA ALA A 40 14.60 8.71 -4.29
C ALA A 40 14.58 9.55 -5.58
N ILE A 41 15.54 9.35 -6.48
CA ILE A 41 15.60 10.08 -7.76
C ILE A 41 14.85 9.38 -8.90
N THR A 42 14.52 8.08 -8.77
CA THR A 42 13.81 7.31 -9.81
C THR A 42 12.35 7.00 -9.46
N ALA A 43 11.89 7.33 -8.26
CA ALA A 43 10.49 7.25 -7.88
C ALA A 43 9.68 8.18 -8.80
N ASN A 44 8.79 7.60 -9.60
CA ASN A 44 7.83 8.36 -10.37
C ASN A 44 6.60 8.65 -9.49
N ASP A 45 6.20 9.91 -9.43
CA ASP A 45 4.93 10.34 -8.84
C ASP A 45 3.79 9.93 -9.76
N GLU A 46 3.49 8.64 -9.78
CA GLU A 46 2.35 8.10 -10.51
C GLU A 46 1.08 8.28 -9.66
N PRO A 47 0.01 8.90 -10.19
CA PRO A 47 -1.22 9.10 -9.44
C PRO A 47 -1.86 7.77 -9.04
N PRO A 48 -2.73 7.75 -8.02
CA PRO A 48 -3.40 6.52 -7.60
C PRO A 48 -4.11 5.80 -8.75
N GLN A 49 -3.91 4.49 -8.83
CA GLN A 49 -4.50 3.64 -9.85
C GLN A 49 -5.48 2.66 -9.21
N LEU A 50 -6.75 3.06 -9.19
CA LEU A 50 -7.81 2.35 -8.48
C LEU A 50 -8.64 1.49 -9.42
N SER A 51 -8.84 0.23 -9.05
CA SER A 51 -9.71 -0.71 -9.75
C SER A 51 -10.57 -1.50 -8.77
N THR A 52 -11.78 -1.87 -9.18
CA THR A 52 -12.76 -2.57 -8.35
C THR A 52 -13.19 -3.88 -8.97
N THR A 53 -13.33 -4.91 -8.14
CA THR A 53 -13.80 -6.23 -8.55
C THR A 53 -14.89 -6.70 -7.61
N ILE A 54 -16.09 -6.98 -8.15
CA ILE A 54 -17.18 -7.57 -7.37
C ILE A 54 -16.77 -8.99 -6.98
N THR A 55 -16.81 -9.26 -5.68
CA THR A 55 -16.44 -10.57 -5.12
C THR A 55 -17.68 -11.39 -4.77
N GLN A 56 -18.76 -10.73 -4.35
CA GLN A 56 -19.96 -11.42 -3.94
C GLN A 56 -21.22 -10.56 -3.99
N VAL A 57 -22.36 -11.19 -4.31
CA VAL A 57 -23.69 -10.57 -4.19
C VAL A 57 -24.55 -11.48 -3.30
N ARG A 58 -25.13 -10.94 -2.23
CA ARG A 58 -26.03 -11.67 -1.32
C ARG A 58 -27.23 -10.84 -0.94
N LYS A 59 -28.39 -11.48 -0.85
CA LYS A 59 -29.54 -10.91 -0.13
C LYS A 59 -29.25 -10.90 1.38
N SER A 60 -29.45 -9.76 2.02
CA SER A 60 -29.29 -9.55 3.46
C SER A 60 -30.51 -8.81 4.01
N GLY A 61 -31.46 -9.57 4.56
CA GLY A 61 -32.76 -9.04 4.98
C GLY A 61 -33.55 -8.44 3.81
N SER A 62 -33.86 -7.15 3.93
CA SER A 62 -34.55 -6.36 2.90
C SER A 62 -33.63 -5.70 1.87
N THR A 63 -32.32 -5.93 1.95
CA THR A 63 -31.32 -5.32 1.05
C THR A 63 -30.50 -6.37 0.33
N PHE A 64 -29.79 -5.96 -0.72
CA PHE A 64 -28.82 -6.74 -1.46
C PHE A 64 -27.44 -6.16 -1.19
N ARG A 65 -26.58 -6.96 -0.57
CA ARG A 65 -25.19 -6.61 -0.28
C ARG A 65 -24.30 -7.05 -1.43
N VAL A 66 -23.64 -6.10 -2.07
CA VAL A 66 -22.64 -6.29 -3.12
C VAL A 66 -21.27 -6.04 -2.51
N GLU A 67 -20.52 -7.11 -2.23
CA GLU A 67 -19.14 -7.05 -1.73
C GLU A 67 -18.16 -6.93 -2.89
N PHE A 68 -17.17 -6.06 -2.74
CA PHE A 68 -16.14 -5.84 -3.73
C PHE A 68 -14.77 -5.60 -3.08
N ASP A 69 -13.73 -5.93 -3.83
CA ASP A 69 -12.37 -5.54 -3.51
C ASP A 69 -12.01 -4.30 -4.33
N ILE A 70 -11.30 -3.35 -3.71
CA ILE A 70 -10.65 -2.21 -4.38
C ILE A 70 -9.13 -2.37 -4.28
N VAL A 71 -8.44 -2.23 -5.40
CA VAL A 71 -6.98 -2.36 -5.50
C VAL A 71 -6.40 -1.03 -5.93
N ASN A 72 -5.34 -0.59 -5.24
CA ASN A 72 -4.48 0.49 -5.68
C ASN A 72 -3.15 -0.09 -6.17
N SER A 73 -2.90 -0.06 -7.47
CA SER A 73 -1.64 -0.56 -8.05
C SER A 73 -0.49 0.46 -8.02
N ALA A 74 -0.79 1.72 -7.72
CA ALA A 74 0.20 2.78 -7.69
C ALA A 74 1.05 2.74 -6.40
N PRO A 75 2.27 3.32 -6.43
CA PRO A 75 3.15 3.43 -5.26
C PRO A 75 2.73 4.53 -4.27
N VAL A 76 1.63 5.25 -4.53
CA VAL A 76 1.09 6.32 -3.69
C VAL A 76 -0.24 5.92 -3.06
N THR A 77 -0.53 6.45 -1.86
CA THR A 77 -1.81 6.19 -1.17
C THR A 77 -2.89 7.14 -1.68
N ALA A 78 -4.10 6.62 -1.90
CA ALA A 78 -5.28 7.45 -2.15
C ALA A 78 -6.04 7.68 -0.83
N ALA A 79 -6.53 8.90 -0.62
CA ALA A 79 -7.38 9.26 0.52
C ALA A 79 -8.81 9.57 0.06
N GLY A 80 -9.79 9.41 0.95
CA GLY A 80 -11.19 9.79 0.71
C GLY A 80 -11.78 9.14 -0.54
N VAL A 81 -11.42 7.89 -0.81
CA VAL A 81 -11.79 7.20 -2.05
C VAL A 81 -13.28 6.88 -2.02
N THR A 82 -14.04 7.55 -2.87
CA THR A 82 -15.47 7.27 -3.07
C THR A 82 -15.62 6.20 -4.13
N VAL A 83 -16.35 5.13 -3.81
CA VAL A 83 -16.74 4.08 -4.75
C VAL A 83 -18.23 4.15 -4.94
N MET A 84 -18.66 4.29 -6.19
CA MET A 84 -20.05 4.35 -6.60
C MET A 84 -20.43 3.06 -7.30
N GLY A 85 -21.59 2.51 -6.93
CA GLY A 85 -22.24 1.44 -7.68
C GLY A 85 -23.59 1.88 -8.23
N GLU A 86 -23.85 1.48 -9.46
CA GLU A 86 -25.05 1.82 -10.22
C GLU A 86 -25.69 0.52 -10.73
N ILE A 87 -26.97 0.30 -10.43
CA ILE A 87 -27.78 -0.72 -11.09
C ILE A 87 -28.48 -0.03 -12.26
N ILE A 88 -28.26 -0.54 -13.47
CA ILE A 88 -28.78 0.02 -14.72
C ILE A 88 -29.83 -0.93 -15.28
N ASP A 89 -30.97 -0.37 -15.67
CA ASP A 89 -32.03 -1.06 -16.38
C ASP A 89 -32.26 -0.37 -17.73
N ALA A 90 -32.16 -1.15 -18.81
CA ALA A 90 -32.13 -0.72 -20.21
C ALA A 90 -31.09 0.38 -20.53
N THR A 91 -31.34 1.62 -20.12
CA THR A 91 -30.51 2.80 -20.39
C THR A 91 -30.39 3.77 -19.21
N ALA A 92 -31.07 3.53 -18.09
CA ALA A 92 -31.08 4.44 -16.94
C ALA A 92 -30.64 3.72 -15.65
N ALA A 93 -29.92 4.45 -14.80
CA ALA A 93 -29.64 4.00 -13.45
C ALA A 93 -30.96 3.97 -12.66
N VAL A 94 -31.34 2.79 -12.17
CA VAL A 94 -32.52 2.59 -11.32
C VAL A 94 -32.20 2.76 -9.85
N GLU A 95 -30.96 2.51 -9.45
CA GLU A 95 -30.48 2.73 -8.09
C GLU A 95 -28.97 2.99 -8.09
N THR A 96 -28.55 3.92 -7.24
CA THR A 96 -27.14 4.26 -7.00
C THR A 96 -26.85 4.13 -5.51
N ALA A 97 -25.70 3.56 -5.18
CA ALA A 97 -25.17 3.48 -3.82
C ALA A 97 -23.71 3.90 -3.81
N GLU A 98 -23.24 4.47 -2.70
CA GLU A 98 -21.84 4.85 -2.53
C GLU A 98 -21.28 4.42 -1.19
N VAL A 99 -19.96 4.24 -1.15
CA VAL A 99 -19.18 4.04 0.08
C VAL A 99 -17.85 4.77 -0.06
N THR A 100 -17.37 5.36 1.04
CA THR A 100 -16.07 6.03 1.06
C THR A 100 -15.09 5.22 1.91
N PHE A 101 -13.87 5.06 1.40
CA PHE A 101 -12.73 4.55 2.14
C PHE A 101 -11.87 5.73 2.57
N ASP A 102 -11.53 5.81 3.85
CA ASP A 102 -10.62 6.84 4.35
C ASP A 102 -9.29 6.80 3.60
N TYR A 103 -8.77 5.59 3.39
CA TYR A 103 -7.54 5.36 2.63
C TYR A 103 -7.60 4.05 1.85
N VAL A 104 -6.96 4.06 0.67
CA VAL A 104 -6.56 2.86 -0.07
C VAL A 104 -5.03 2.92 -0.24
N PRO A 105 -4.27 2.18 0.60
CA PRO A 105 -2.81 2.27 0.61
C PRO A 105 -2.18 1.91 -0.73
N ALA A 106 -0.98 2.44 -0.96
CA ALA A 106 -0.13 2.08 -2.08
C ALA A 106 0.03 0.55 -2.21
N GLN A 107 -0.05 0.05 -3.44
CA GLN A 107 0.17 -1.35 -3.80
C GLN A 107 -0.61 -2.35 -2.93
N SER A 108 -1.82 -1.97 -2.53
CA SER A 108 -2.62 -2.72 -1.56
C SER A 108 -4.06 -2.93 -2.03
N LYS A 109 -4.77 -3.79 -1.28
CA LYS A 109 -6.15 -4.15 -1.50
C LYS A 109 -6.98 -3.89 -0.25
N SER A 110 -8.12 -3.24 -0.44
CA SER A 110 -9.15 -3.06 0.59
C SER A 110 -10.47 -3.70 0.16
N ARG A 111 -11.36 -3.97 1.11
CA ARG A 111 -12.67 -4.58 0.85
C ARG A 111 -13.78 -3.67 1.35
N GLY A 112 -14.83 -3.55 0.55
CA GLY A 112 -16.04 -2.81 0.91
C GLY A 112 -17.30 -3.53 0.47
N ALA A 113 -18.43 -2.93 0.78
CA ALA A 113 -19.72 -3.39 0.29
C ALA A 113 -20.63 -2.20 0.00
N LEU A 114 -21.43 -2.34 -1.05
CA LEU A 114 -22.56 -1.47 -1.36
C LEU A 114 -23.86 -2.20 -0.99
N LEU A 115 -24.84 -1.45 -0.51
CA LEU A 115 -26.15 -1.99 -0.15
C LEU A 115 -27.20 -1.38 -1.08
N PHE A 116 -27.94 -2.24 -1.76
CA PHE A 116 -29.02 -1.87 -2.67
C PHE A 116 -30.36 -2.37 -2.13
N SER A 117 -31.43 -1.65 -2.41
CA SER A 117 -32.81 -2.10 -2.14
C SER A 117 -33.32 -2.98 -3.28
N THR A 118 -32.85 -2.72 -4.50
CA THR A 118 -33.19 -3.45 -5.72
C THR A 118 -32.27 -4.65 -5.90
N ASP A 119 -32.82 -5.77 -6.38
CA ASP A 119 -32.02 -6.94 -6.74
C ASP A 119 -31.15 -6.63 -7.98
N PRO A 120 -29.81 -6.67 -7.90
CA PRO A 120 -28.96 -6.47 -9.07
C PRO A 120 -28.96 -7.68 -10.02
N ALA A 121 -29.50 -8.83 -9.64
CA ALA A 121 -29.49 -10.03 -10.47
C ALA A 121 -30.19 -9.80 -11.82
N GLY A 122 -29.50 -10.15 -12.91
CA GLY A 122 -30.03 -10.00 -14.27
C GLY A 122 -30.02 -8.56 -14.81
N ARG A 123 -29.48 -7.59 -14.05
CA ARG A 123 -29.29 -6.20 -14.47
C ARG A 123 -27.81 -5.89 -14.69
N ASP A 124 -27.52 -4.76 -15.34
CA ASP A 124 -26.15 -4.27 -15.46
C ASP A 124 -25.76 -3.55 -14.16
N LEU A 125 -24.92 -4.20 -13.35
CA LEU A 125 -24.37 -3.65 -12.12
C LEU A 125 -22.95 -3.16 -12.37
N ARG A 126 -22.73 -1.85 -12.26
CA ARG A 126 -21.41 -1.23 -12.40
C ARG A 126 -20.94 -0.76 -11.05
N VAL A 127 -19.71 -1.11 -10.67
CA VAL A 127 -19.06 -0.64 -9.45
C VAL A 127 -17.70 -0.07 -9.85
N ARG A 128 -17.45 1.20 -9.50
CA ARG A 128 -16.21 1.90 -9.86
C ARG A 128 -15.84 2.98 -8.84
N PRO A 129 -14.55 3.26 -8.65
CA PRO A 129 -14.13 4.49 -7.99
C PRO A 129 -14.66 5.71 -8.75
N SER A 130 -15.25 6.66 -8.05
CA SER A 130 -15.78 7.91 -8.62
C SER A 130 -14.91 9.12 -8.29
N GLY A 131 -14.11 9.06 -7.22
CA GLY A 131 -13.20 10.14 -6.83
C GLY A 131 -12.25 9.74 -5.71
N TYR A 132 -11.18 10.52 -5.55
CA TYR A 132 -10.21 10.44 -4.45
C TYR A 132 -9.53 11.79 -4.25
N THR A 133 -8.84 11.96 -3.14
CA THR A 133 -7.91 13.07 -2.88
C THR A 133 -6.50 12.53 -2.70
N GLU A 134 -5.51 13.33 -3.09
CA GLU A 134 -4.12 13.11 -2.71
C GLU A 134 -3.93 13.52 -1.24
N PRO A 135 -3.22 12.72 -0.43
CA PRO A 135 -3.01 12.98 0.99
C PRO A 135 -2.05 14.15 1.27
#